data_AF-A0A1N7RXG4-F1
#
_entry.id   AF-A0A1N7RXG4-F1
#
_cell.length_a   1.000
_cell.length_b   1.000
_cell.length_c   1.000
_cell.angle_alpha   90.00
_cell.angle_beta   90.00
_cell.angle_gamma   90.00
#
_symmetry.space_group_name_H-M   'P 1'
#
loop_
_entity.id
_entity.type
_entity.pdbx_description
1 polymer ?
#
loop_
_entity_poly.entity_id
_entity_poly.type
_entity_poly.pdbx_seq_one_letter_code
_entity_poly.pdbx_strand_id
1 'polypeptide(L)'
;MAGILIIAHAPFATALRECVAHIYGGLPARIGVIDVSPDCDPVQVVSFAYAEIDRLKEENGTLVLTDMFGATPANIAGRLASLPDVRVLAGVNLPMLVRAVCYRATPLDVLVDKALAGATKGIQAVGPATPPPAVPVASTADCIPALPPDEALAESCKAGSGSGCNSNDA
;
A
#
# COMPACT_ATOMS: atom_id res chain seq x y z
N MET A 1 7.15 -6.26 5.92
CA MET A 1 5.75 -5.84 5.69
C MET A 1 5.38 -6.13 4.24
N ALA A 2 4.16 -6.57 3.96
CA ALA A 2 3.72 -6.83 2.59
C ALA A 2 3.67 -5.52 1.78
N GLY A 3 4.17 -5.57 0.55
CA GLY A 3 3.97 -4.48 -0.43
C GLY A 3 2.51 -4.43 -0.88
N ILE A 4 2.04 -3.25 -1.29
CA ILE A 4 0.72 -3.08 -1.89
C ILE A 4 0.89 -2.44 -3.27
N LEU A 5 0.38 -3.09 -4.31
CA LEU A 5 0.37 -2.57 -5.68
C LEU A 5 -1.06 -2.40 -6.15
N ILE A 6 -1.45 -1.20 -6.58
CA ILE A 6 -2.79 -0.94 -7.13
C ILE A 6 -2.67 -0.83 -8.65
N ILE A 7 -3.42 -1.65 -9.38
CA ILE A 7 -3.47 -1.63 -10.85
C ILE A 7 -4.93 -1.40 -11.27
N ALA A 8 -5.22 -0.21 -11.78
CA ALA A 8 -6.58 0.19 -12.16
C ALA A 8 -6.56 1.06 -13.41
N HIS A 9 -7.73 1.33 -13.99
CA HIS A 9 -7.80 2.30 -15.08
C HIS A 9 -7.33 3.67 -14.61
N ALA A 10 -6.68 4.41 -15.51
CA ALA A 10 -6.25 5.77 -15.21
C ALA A 10 -7.45 6.71 -14.96
N PRO A 11 -7.41 7.61 -13.96
CA PRO A 11 -6.37 7.81 -12.92
C PRO A 11 -6.73 7.19 -11.56
N PHE A 12 -7.51 6.11 -11.55
CA PHE A 12 -8.14 5.58 -10.33
C PHE A 12 -7.13 4.97 -9.35
N ALA A 13 -6.05 4.35 -9.83
CA ALA A 13 -5.04 3.77 -8.94
C ALA A 13 -4.32 4.88 -8.16
N THR A 14 -3.92 5.95 -8.85
CA THR A 14 -3.32 7.12 -8.21
C THR A 14 -4.27 7.79 -7.22
N ALA A 15 -5.53 7.98 -7.58
CA ALA A 15 -6.53 8.58 -6.69
C ALA A 15 -6.69 7.79 -5.38
N LEU A 16 -6.74 6.45 -5.45
CA LEU A 16 -6.81 5.61 -4.25
C LEU A 16 -5.58 5.77 -3.34
N ARG A 17 -4.37 5.83 -3.92
CA ARG A 17 -3.13 6.06 -3.17
C ARG A 17 -3.13 7.43 -2.49
N GLU A 18 -3.62 8.47 -3.17
CA GLU A 18 -3.74 9.82 -2.60
C GLU A 18 -4.76 9.86 -1.45
N CYS A 19 -5.91 9.18 -1.58
CA CYS A 19 -6.86 9.04 -0.47
C CYS A 19 -6.22 8.39 0.76
N VAL A 20 -5.43 7.33 0.58
CA VAL A 20 -4.69 6.70 1.68
C VAL A 20 -3.69 7.65 2.31
N ALA A 21 -2.90 8.35 1.49
CA ALA A 21 -1.93 9.32 1.99
C ALA A 21 -2.62 10.41 2.82
N HIS A 22 -3.78 10.89 2.37
CA HIS A 22 -4.59 11.83 3.13
C HIS A 22 -5.07 11.26 4.48
N ILE A 23 -5.61 10.04 4.50
CA ILE A 23 -6.11 9.39 5.72
C ILE A 23 -5.00 9.20 6.76
N TYR A 24 -3.80 8.82 6.35
CA TYR A 24 -2.67 8.53 7.25
C TYR A 24 -1.77 9.74 7.50
N GLY A 25 -2.07 10.93 6.96
CA GLY A 25 -1.25 12.13 7.11
C GLY A 25 0.10 12.06 6.39
N GLY A 26 0.24 11.16 5.43
CA GLY A 26 1.47 10.85 4.71
C GLY A 26 1.32 9.52 3.97
N LEU A 27 2.11 9.31 2.92
CA LEU A 27 2.05 8.06 2.15
C LEU A 27 2.76 6.94 2.91
N PRO A 28 2.07 5.85 3.30
CA PRO A 28 2.73 4.68 3.86
C PRO A 28 3.76 4.11 2.87
N ALA A 29 4.89 3.64 3.38
CA ALA A 29 5.92 3.02 2.56
C ALA A 29 5.37 1.80 1.79
N ARG A 30 5.99 1.52 0.63
CA ARG A 30 5.71 0.33 -0.20
C ARG A 30 4.26 0.23 -0.71
N ILE A 31 3.68 1.37 -1.06
CA ILE A 31 2.47 1.44 -1.87
C ILE A 31 2.85 1.93 -3.27
N GLY A 32 2.65 1.07 -4.28
CA GLY A 32 2.80 1.40 -5.69
C GLY A 32 1.46 1.49 -6.40
N VAL A 33 1.44 2.21 -7.53
CA VAL A 33 0.27 2.38 -8.38
C VAL A 33 0.64 2.24 -9.85
N ILE A 34 -0.27 1.68 -10.63
CA ILE A 34 -0.20 1.60 -12.09
C ILE A 34 -1.56 2.02 -12.62
N ASP A 35 -1.59 3.20 -13.23
CA ASP A 35 -2.74 3.68 -13.98
C ASP A 35 -2.67 3.18 -15.42
N VAL A 36 -3.61 2.31 -15.76
CA VAL A 36 -3.72 1.70 -17.10
C VAL A 36 -4.51 2.64 -17.99
N SER A 37 -3.81 3.30 -18.91
CA SER A 37 -4.40 4.14 -19.97
C SER A 37 -5.03 3.28 -21.07
N PRO A 38 -6.12 3.72 -21.74
CA PRO A 38 -6.70 3.01 -22.88
C PRO A 38 -5.69 2.72 -24.01
N ASP A 39 -4.71 3.59 -24.21
CA ASP A 39 -3.72 3.48 -25.30
C ASP A 39 -2.44 2.73 -24.89
N CYS A 40 -2.39 2.18 -23.67
CA CYS A 40 -1.21 1.49 -23.19
C CYS A 40 -1.00 0.14 -23.91
N ASP A 41 0.26 -0.28 -24.05
CA ASP A 41 0.61 -1.64 -24.46
C ASP A 41 0.57 -2.55 -23.22
N PRO A 42 -0.37 -3.52 -23.12
CA PRO A 42 -0.49 -4.38 -21.95
C PRO A 42 0.78 -5.20 -21.68
N VAL A 43 1.58 -5.54 -22.70
CA VAL A 43 2.82 -6.31 -22.51
C VAL A 43 3.87 -5.48 -21.75
N GLN A 44 3.98 -4.20 -22.09
CA GLN A 44 4.85 -3.27 -21.39
C GLN A 44 4.37 -3.03 -19.96
N VAL A 45 3.06 -2.87 -19.77
CA VAL A 45 2.49 -2.66 -18.43
C VAL A 45 2.68 -3.89 -17.54
N VAL A 46 2.55 -5.11 -18.09
CA VAL A 46 2.88 -6.34 -17.35
C VAL A 46 4.35 -6.37 -16.94
N SER A 47 5.27 -6.04 -17.84
CA SER A 47 6.69 -5.98 -17.55
C SER A 47 7.00 -4.96 -16.45
N PHE A 48 6.38 -3.78 -16.51
CA PHE A 48 6.47 -2.76 -15.48
C PHE A 48 5.88 -3.23 -14.14
N ALA A 49 4.75 -3.94 -14.17
CA ALA A 49 4.13 -4.47 -12.97
C ALA A 49 5.02 -5.50 -12.26
N TYR A 50 5.72 -6.37 -13.00
CA TYR A 50 6.72 -7.27 -12.40
C TYR A 50 7.86 -6.50 -11.71
N ALA A 51 8.39 -5.46 -12.35
CA ALA A 51 9.43 -4.62 -11.75
C ALA A 51 8.93 -3.92 -10.48
N GLU A 52 7.67 -3.47 -10.47
CA GLU A 52 7.05 -2.89 -9.27
C GLU A 52 6.86 -3.92 -8.15
N ILE A 53 6.47 -5.17 -8.45
CA ILE A 53 6.46 -6.23 -7.44
C ILE A 53 7.84 -6.39 -6.82
N ASP A 54 8.91 -6.44 -7.62
CA ASP A 54 10.28 -6.59 -7.12
C ASP A 54 10.73 -5.41 -6.27
N ARG A 55 10.32 -4.18 -6.63
CA ARG A 55 10.63 -2.96 -5.86
C ARG A 55 9.88 -2.92 -4.53
N LEU A 56 8.64 -3.40 -4.51
CA LEU A 56 7.75 -3.31 -3.36
C LEU A 56 7.95 -4.46 -2.36
N LYS A 57 8.26 -5.66 -2.84
CA LYS A 57 8.29 -6.88 -2.02
C LYS A 57 9.33 -6.80 -0.90
N GLU A 58 8.94 -7.39 0.23
CA GLU A 58 9.83 -7.83 1.30
C GLU A 58 9.49 -9.30 1.61
N GLU A 59 9.89 -9.81 2.78
CA GLU A 59 9.66 -11.19 3.19
C GLU A 59 8.18 -11.60 3.27
N ASN A 60 7.25 -10.65 3.46
CA ASN A 60 5.81 -10.92 3.58
C ASN A 60 5.06 -10.97 2.24
N GLY A 61 5.76 -10.83 1.10
CA GLY A 61 5.15 -10.83 -0.23
C GLY A 61 4.43 -9.52 -0.60
N THR A 62 3.53 -9.60 -1.58
CA THR A 62 2.82 -8.43 -2.14
C THR A 62 1.33 -8.71 -2.36
N LEU A 63 0.49 -7.77 -1.93
CA LEU A 63 -0.93 -7.73 -2.25
C LEU A 63 -1.16 -6.80 -3.44
N VAL A 64 -1.69 -7.34 -4.53
CA VAL A 64 -2.10 -6.60 -5.72
C VAL A 64 -3.60 -6.35 -5.65
N LEU A 65 -4.01 -5.10 -5.88
CA LEU A 65 -5.41 -4.68 -5.87
C LEU A 65 -5.79 -4.14 -7.24
N THR A 66 -6.92 -4.57 -7.79
CA THR A 66 -7.44 -4.08 -9.06
C THR A 66 -8.89 -3.63 -8.96
N ASP A 67 -9.31 -2.75 -9.85
CA ASP A 67 -10.61 -2.07 -9.81
C ASP A 67 -11.77 -3.00 -10.15
N MET A 68 -11.70 -3.70 -11.27
CA MET A 68 -12.82 -4.48 -11.78
C MET A 68 -12.34 -5.75 -12.48
N PHE A 69 -12.93 -6.89 -12.10
CA PHE A 69 -12.68 -8.16 -12.76
C PHE A 69 -13.14 -8.13 -14.23
N GLY A 70 -12.37 -8.77 -15.12
CA GLY A 70 -12.69 -8.84 -16.54
C GLY A 70 -12.22 -7.63 -17.38
N ALA A 71 -11.50 -6.68 -16.77
CA ALA A 71 -10.90 -5.55 -17.47
C ALA A 71 -9.39 -5.72 -17.70
N THR A 72 -8.80 -4.86 -18.53
CA THR A 72 -7.35 -4.86 -18.83
C THR A 72 -6.49 -4.80 -17.56
N PRO A 73 -6.76 -3.94 -16.56
CA PRO A 73 -6.03 -3.94 -15.29
C PRO A 73 -6.06 -5.30 -14.57
N ALA A 74 -7.23 -5.94 -14.50
CA ALA A 74 -7.39 -7.24 -13.85
C ALA A 74 -6.69 -8.36 -14.62
N ASN A 75 -6.65 -8.30 -15.95
CA ASN A 75 -5.89 -9.25 -16.76
C ASN A 75 -4.38 -9.11 -16.54
N ILE A 76 -3.88 -7.87 -16.40
CA ILE A 76 -2.47 -7.59 -16.05
C ILE A 76 -2.17 -8.13 -14.65
N ALA A 77 -2.99 -7.76 -13.66
CA ALA A 77 -2.84 -8.20 -12.28
C ALA A 77 -2.90 -9.74 -12.16
N GLY A 78 -3.80 -10.39 -12.92
CA GLY A 78 -3.95 -11.84 -12.95
C GLY A 78 -2.68 -12.58 -13.39
N ARG A 79 -1.83 -11.97 -14.23
CA ARG A 79 -0.52 -12.56 -14.58
C ARG A 79 0.44 -12.59 -13.39
N LEU A 80 0.33 -11.63 -12.47
CA LEU A 80 1.17 -11.57 -11.27
C LEU A 80 0.76 -12.62 -10.24
N ALA A 81 -0.49 -13.13 -10.30
CA ALA A 81 -1.01 -14.14 -9.38
C ALA A 81 -0.28 -15.49 -9.46
N SER A 82 0.49 -15.75 -10.52
CA SER A 82 1.31 -16.97 -10.62
C SER A 82 2.58 -16.92 -9.78
N LEU A 83 2.95 -15.75 -9.24
CA LEU A 83 4.09 -15.61 -8.34
C LEU A 83 3.72 -16.15 -6.94
N PRO A 84 4.58 -16.93 -6.28
CA PRO A 84 4.24 -17.63 -5.04
C PRO A 84 3.84 -16.67 -3.90
N ASP A 85 4.53 -15.54 -3.80
CA ASP A 85 4.36 -14.55 -2.72
C ASP A 85 3.48 -13.37 -3.14
N VAL A 86 2.60 -13.58 -4.12
CA VAL A 86 1.65 -12.57 -4.58
C VAL A 86 0.22 -13.06 -4.38
N ARG A 87 -0.64 -12.15 -3.94
CA ARG A 87 -2.11 -12.33 -3.94
C ARG A 87 -2.75 -11.18 -4.69
N VAL A 88 -3.81 -11.48 -5.43
CA VAL A 88 -4.51 -10.49 -6.26
C VAL A 88 -5.97 -10.43 -5.85
N LEU A 89 -6.48 -9.23 -5.57
CA LEU A 89 -7.89 -8.98 -5.29
C LEU A 89 -8.46 -7.94 -6.26
N ALA A 90 -9.67 -8.19 -6.75
CA ALA A 90 -10.41 -7.27 -7.61
C ALA A 90 -11.55 -6.57 -6.82
N GLY A 91 -12.05 -5.45 -7.34
CA GLY A 91 -13.10 -4.68 -6.67
C GLY A 91 -12.55 -3.75 -5.60
N VAL A 92 -11.34 -3.19 -5.78
CA VAL A 92 -10.73 -2.34 -4.76
C VAL A 92 -11.62 -1.14 -4.43
N ASN A 93 -11.79 -0.92 -3.13
CA ASN A 93 -12.45 0.25 -2.57
C ASN A 93 -11.61 0.79 -1.39
N LEU A 94 -11.96 1.99 -0.91
CA LEU A 94 -11.18 2.63 0.14
C LEU A 94 -11.18 1.83 1.47
N PRO A 95 -12.30 1.25 1.94
CA PRO A 95 -12.28 0.37 3.12
C PRO A 95 -11.35 -0.85 3.00
N MET A 96 -11.33 -1.51 1.82
CA MET A 96 -10.39 -2.60 1.52
C MET A 96 -8.95 -2.14 1.68
N LEU A 97 -8.61 -1.01 1.05
CA LEU A 97 -7.26 -0.47 1.02
C LEU A 97 -6.80 0.00 2.40
N VAL A 98 -7.66 0.66 3.18
CA VAL A 98 -7.36 1.05 4.56
C VAL A 98 -7.07 -0.18 5.43
N ARG A 99 -7.86 -1.26 5.29
CA ARG A 99 -7.59 -2.52 5.99
C ARG A 99 -6.28 -3.16 5.51
N ALA A 100 -6.03 -3.19 4.20
CA ALA A 100 -4.78 -3.71 3.68
C ALA A 100 -3.57 -3.00 4.31
N VAL A 101 -3.64 -1.67 4.43
CA VAL A 101 -2.57 -0.88 5.07
C VAL A 101 -2.43 -1.15 6.58
N CYS A 102 -3.53 -1.30 7.36
CA CYS A 102 -3.43 -1.59 8.82
C CYS A 102 -2.83 -2.98 9.07
N TYR A 103 -3.18 -3.98 8.25
CA TYR A 103 -2.82 -5.38 8.49
C TYR A 103 -1.60 -5.86 7.69
N ARG A 104 -0.89 -4.98 6.96
CA ARG A 104 0.22 -5.35 6.07
C ARG A 104 1.44 -6.03 6.74
N ALA A 105 1.49 -6.06 8.08
CA ALA A 105 2.50 -6.80 8.83
C ALA A 105 2.11 -8.26 9.11
N THR A 106 0.85 -8.64 8.90
CA THR A 106 0.36 -10.01 9.09
C THR A 106 0.80 -10.94 7.93
N PRO A 107 0.68 -12.27 8.09
CA PRO A 107 0.88 -13.20 6.97
C PRO A 107 -0.02 -12.87 5.79
N LEU A 108 0.47 -13.12 4.56
CA LEU A 108 -0.19 -12.65 3.34
C LEU A 108 -1.63 -13.16 3.18
N ASP A 109 -1.92 -14.41 3.55
CA ASP A 109 -3.28 -14.96 3.48
C ASP A 109 -4.21 -14.31 4.52
N VAL A 110 -3.70 -13.99 5.72
CA VAL A 110 -4.46 -13.25 6.75
C VAL A 110 -4.75 -11.83 6.27
N LEU A 111 -3.78 -11.19 5.61
CA LEU A 111 -3.94 -9.87 5.01
C LEU A 111 -5.06 -9.87 3.95
N VAL A 112 -5.12 -10.91 3.10
CA VAL A 112 -6.20 -11.08 2.12
C VAL A 112 -7.57 -11.13 2.81
N ASP A 113 -7.72 -11.94 3.86
CA ASP A 113 -8.99 -12.06 4.59
C ASP A 113 -9.42 -10.73 5.21
N LYS A 114 -8.48 -10.00 5.82
CA LYS A 114 -8.77 -8.68 6.42
C LYS A 114 -9.13 -7.64 5.36
N ALA A 115 -8.48 -7.66 4.20
CA ALA A 115 -8.78 -6.78 3.08
C ALA A 115 -10.18 -7.08 2.51
N LEU A 116 -10.52 -8.34 2.25
CA LEU A 116 -11.86 -8.76 1.78
C LEU A 116 -12.97 -8.42 2.78
N ALA A 117 -12.72 -8.62 4.08
CA ALA A 117 -13.66 -8.23 5.12
C ALA A 117 -13.87 -6.70 5.14
N GLY A 118 -12.80 -5.92 4.95
CA GLY A 118 -12.88 -4.46 4.79
C GLY A 118 -13.71 -4.04 3.59
N ALA A 119 -13.43 -4.68 2.44
CA ALA A 119 -14.10 -4.40 1.18
C ALA A 119 -15.61 -4.57 1.27
N THR A 120 -16.04 -5.72 1.79
CA THR A 120 -17.44 -6.14 1.83
C THR A 120 -18.23 -5.41 2.92
N LYS A 121 -17.68 -5.32 4.14
CA LYS A 121 -18.35 -4.64 5.27
C LYS A 121 -18.39 -3.12 5.13
N GLY A 122 -17.50 -2.55 4.31
CA GLY A 122 -17.45 -1.13 4.01
C GLY A 122 -18.54 -0.66 3.05
N ILE A 123 -19.24 -1.57 2.37
CA ILE A 123 -20.36 -1.23 1.49
C ILE A 123 -21.62 -1.15 2.35
N GLN A 124 -22.11 0.07 2.60
CA GLN A 124 -23.30 0.31 3.42
C GLN A 124 -24.19 1.36 2.76
N ALA A 125 -25.50 1.18 2.87
CA ALA A 125 -26.46 2.23 2.51
C ALA A 125 -26.46 3.30 3.62
N VAL A 126 -26.18 4.55 3.25
CA VAL A 126 -26.25 5.68 4.18
C VAL A 126 -27.64 6.30 4.08
N GLY A 127 -28.45 6.09 5.11
CA GLY A 127 -29.77 6.72 5.28
C GLY A 127 -29.87 7.56 6.56
N PRO A 128 -30.96 8.33 6.74
CA PRO A 128 -31.16 9.17 7.94
C PRO A 128 -31.22 8.39 9.27
N ALA A 129 -31.31 7.06 9.22
CA ALA A 129 -31.26 6.15 10.38
C ALA A 129 -30.05 5.19 10.33
N THR A 130 -28.96 5.55 9.65
CA THR A 130 -27.72 4.75 9.68
C THR A 130 -27.29 4.62 11.14
N PRO A 131 -27.24 3.41 11.72
CA PRO A 131 -26.79 3.23 13.08
C PRO A 131 -25.37 3.79 13.19
N PRO A 132 -25.02 4.50 14.28
CA PRO A 132 -23.63 4.87 14.51
C PRO A 132 -22.75 3.61 14.38
N PRO A 133 -21.52 3.73 13.83
CA PRO A 133 -20.65 2.58 13.67
C PRO A 133 -20.59 1.82 15.00
N ALA A 134 -20.91 0.52 14.96
CA ALA A 134 -20.90 -0.31 16.15
C ALA A 134 -19.55 -0.11 16.86
N VAL A 135 -19.59 0.36 18.11
CA VAL A 135 -18.38 0.61 18.90
C VAL A 135 -17.56 -0.68 18.83
N PRO A 136 -16.32 -0.64 18.35
CA PRO A 136 -15.51 -1.83 18.34
C PRO A 136 -15.30 -2.21 19.80
N VAL A 137 -15.82 -3.35 20.22
CA VAL A 137 -15.34 -4.00 21.44
C VAL A 137 -13.86 -4.20 21.18
N ALA A 138 -13.01 -3.47 21.90
CA ALA A 138 -11.57 -3.53 21.76
C ALA A 138 -11.12 -4.97 22.06
N SER A 139 -11.00 -5.78 21.02
CA SER A 139 -10.07 -6.89 21.04
C SER A 139 -8.70 -6.26 20.90
N THR A 140 -7.90 -6.33 21.95
CA THR A 140 -6.52 -5.83 22.04
C THR A 140 -5.54 -6.53 21.09
N ALA A 141 -6.02 -7.25 20.07
CA ALA A 141 -5.21 -8.12 19.22
C ALA A 141 -5.00 -7.64 17.77
N ASP A 142 -5.63 -6.55 17.30
CA ASP A 142 -5.87 -6.44 15.86
C ASP A 142 -5.41 -5.16 15.14
N CYS A 143 -4.65 -4.24 15.72
CA CYS A 143 -3.76 -3.37 14.93
C CYS A 143 -2.52 -3.09 15.79
N ILE A 144 -1.36 -3.62 15.38
CA ILE A 144 -0.07 -3.19 15.92
C ILE A 144 0.10 -1.73 15.46
N PRO A 145 0.34 -0.77 16.36
CA PRO A 145 0.61 0.61 15.96
C PRO A 145 1.77 0.60 14.96
N ALA A 146 1.63 1.39 13.89
CA ALA A 146 2.77 1.68 13.03
C ALA A 146 3.89 2.22 13.92
N LEU A 147 5.02 1.51 13.98
CA LEU A 147 6.19 2.01 14.68
C LEU A 147 6.55 3.39 14.10
N PRO A 148 6.88 4.37 14.95
CA PRO A 148 7.39 5.65 14.47
C PRO A 148 8.68 5.42 13.68
N PRO A 149 8.98 6.26 12.67
CA PRO A 149 10.28 6.22 11.99
C PRO A 149 11.39 6.46 13.04
N ASP A 150 12.46 5.67 12.96
CA ASP A 150 13.66 5.79 13.81
C ASP A 150 14.12 7.25 13.93
N GLU A 151 13.84 7.89 15.06
CA GLU A 151 14.59 9.05 15.54
C GLU A 151 15.93 8.52 16.08
N ALA A 152 16.89 8.31 15.19
CA ALA A 152 18.26 8.02 15.57
C ALA A 152 19.27 8.49 14.51
N LEU A 153 19.36 9.81 14.29
CA LEU A 153 20.65 10.45 13.99
C LEU A 153 20.62 11.98 14.20
N ALA A 154 20.51 12.43 15.44
CA ALA A 154 20.92 13.79 15.80
C ALA A 154 21.20 13.88 17.30
N GLU A 155 22.42 13.54 17.72
CA GLU A 155 23.14 14.23 18.81
C GLU A 155 24.52 13.60 19.07
N SER A 156 25.53 14.06 18.32
CA SER A 156 26.88 14.20 18.86
C SER A 156 27.64 15.25 18.04
N CYS A 157 27.36 16.53 18.26
CA CYS A 157 28.25 17.60 17.84
C CYS A 157 27.98 18.92 18.59
N LYS A 158 28.41 18.97 19.84
CA LYS A 158 28.86 20.18 20.57
C LYS A 158 29.87 19.66 21.61
N ALA A 159 31.06 20.19 21.83
CA ALA A 159 31.84 21.28 21.27
C ALA A 159 33.28 21.10 21.81
N GLY A 160 34.28 21.67 21.14
CA GLY A 160 35.66 21.75 21.63
C GLY A 160 36.66 21.73 20.48
N SER A 161 36.80 22.83 19.76
CA SER A 161 37.84 23.85 19.98
C SER A 161 39.21 23.49 19.39
N GLY A 162 39.60 24.24 18.35
CA GLY A 162 40.99 24.67 18.20
C GLY A 162 41.79 24.11 17.02
N SER A 163 42.08 25.02 16.10
CA SER A 163 43.35 25.15 15.35
C SER A 163 43.50 24.42 14.00
N GLY A 164 43.67 25.24 12.95
CA GLY A 164 44.86 25.12 12.09
C GLY A 164 44.65 24.78 10.62
N CYS A 165 44.71 25.83 9.78
CA CYS A 165 45.36 25.90 8.46
C CYS A 165 45.36 24.69 7.50
N ASN A 166 44.71 24.88 6.35
CA ASN A 166 45.30 25.34 5.08
C ASN A 166 44.81 24.56 3.85
N SER A 167 44.51 25.36 2.84
CA SER A 167 44.34 25.08 1.41
C SER A 167 45.37 24.13 0.80
N ASN A 168 44.92 23.28 -0.12
CA ASN A 168 45.59 23.10 -1.41
C ASN A 168 44.68 22.44 -2.46
N ASP A 169 44.72 23.04 -3.65
CA ASP A 169 44.25 22.56 -4.94
C ASP A 169 44.93 21.24 -5.37
N ALA A 170 44.17 20.39 -6.07
CA ALA A 170 44.59 19.57 -7.21
C ALA A 170 43.36 18.96 -7.91
#